data_AF-A0A1B1YR33-F1
#
_entry.id   AF-A0A1B1YR33-F1
#
_cell.length_a   1.000
_cell.length_b   1.000
_cell.length_c   1.000
_cell.angle_alpha   90.00
_cell.angle_beta   90.00
_cell.angle_gamma   90.00
#
_symmetry.space_group_name_H-M   'P 1'
#
loop_
_entity.id
_entity.type
_entity.pdbx_description
1 polymer ?
#
loop_
_entity_poly.entity_id
_entity_poly.type
_entity_poly.pdbx_seq_one_letter_code
_entity_poly.pdbx_strand_id
1 'polypeptide(L)'
;MRSNGALLSLLLVVTSVGAQSIVETATEEQIRTASCAFMAMSKPAQSSLLRATEQYLKSKDSVSLIEAFQIDEVPNALGRCSDVHAAMTMKARPSNRDVGHFFDGSERALRLLVLEKVARTQGASAKEIKKIKDKTYEGLMQFNEEHY
;
A
#
# COMPACT_ATOMS: atom_id res chain seq x y z
N MET A 1 58.42 18.20 -17.09
CA MET A 1 57.25 18.04 -16.20
C MET A 1 56.02 18.50 -16.98
N ARG A 2 55.17 17.56 -17.42
CA ARG A 2 53.95 17.86 -18.19
C ARG A 2 52.78 17.94 -17.21
N SER A 3 52.14 19.10 -17.12
CA SER A 3 50.94 19.29 -16.30
C SER A 3 49.71 18.94 -17.16
N ASN A 4 49.08 17.81 -16.84
CA ASN A 4 47.79 17.40 -17.39
C ASN A 4 46.68 18.20 -16.69
N GLY A 5 46.33 19.35 -17.25
CA GLY A 5 45.14 20.10 -16.86
C GLY A 5 43.91 19.58 -17.60
N ALA A 6 43.45 18.38 -17.28
CA ALA A 6 42.13 17.91 -17.73
C ALA A 6 41.07 18.64 -16.89
N LEU A 7 40.46 19.67 -17.47
CA LEU A 7 39.25 20.29 -16.94
C LEU A 7 38.18 19.19 -16.75
N LEU A 8 37.91 18.85 -15.50
CA LEU A 8 36.68 18.17 -15.12
C LEU A 8 35.52 19.14 -15.34
N SER A 9 34.91 19.10 -16.52
CA SER A 9 33.54 19.55 -16.70
C SER A 9 32.62 18.51 -16.05
N LEU A 10 32.51 18.55 -14.72
CA LEU A 10 31.47 17.84 -14.00
C LEU A 10 30.16 18.56 -14.32
N LEU A 11 29.44 18.06 -15.34
CA LEU A 11 28.05 18.41 -15.54
C LEU A 11 27.31 18.03 -14.24
N LEU A 12 26.98 19.05 -13.47
CA LEU A 12 25.87 19.05 -12.52
C LEU A 12 24.60 18.80 -13.33
N VAL A 13 24.33 17.54 -13.66
CA VAL A 13 22.96 17.09 -13.86
C VAL A 13 22.35 17.06 -12.47
N VAL A 14 21.94 18.23 -11.99
CA VAL A 14 20.89 18.31 -10.98
C VAL A 14 19.66 17.73 -11.67
N THR A 15 19.52 16.41 -11.62
CA THR A 15 18.23 15.79 -11.86
C THR A 15 17.32 16.39 -10.81
N SER A 16 16.46 17.31 -11.22
CA SER A 16 15.25 17.66 -10.50
C SER A 16 14.44 16.38 -10.39
N VAL A 17 14.76 15.54 -9.41
CA VAL A 17 13.83 14.56 -8.87
C VAL A 17 12.70 15.44 -8.35
N GLY A 18 11.66 15.59 -9.16
CA GLY A 18 10.48 16.33 -8.75
C GLY A 18 10.06 15.78 -7.39
N ALA A 19 9.94 16.66 -6.39
CA ALA A 19 9.48 16.23 -5.08
C ALA A 19 8.15 15.51 -5.27
N GLN A 20 8.13 14.19 -5.07
CA GLN A 20 6.93 13.38 -5.17
C GLN A 20 5.92 13.95 -4.17
N SER A 21 4.67 14.14 -4.61
CA SER A 21 3.66 14.74 -3.73
C SER A 21 3.48 13.88 -2.47
N ILE A 22 3.11 14.50 -1.34
CA ILE A 22 2.84 13.76 -0.10
C ILE A 22 1.71 12.75 -0.30
N VAL A 23 0.73 13.08 -1.13
CA VAL A 23 -0.38 12.21 -1.53
C VAL A 23 0.12 10.94 -2.22
N GLU A 24 1.00 11.11 -3.21
CA GLU A 24 1.55 9.99 -3.97
C GLU A 24 2.47 9.13 -3.12
N THR A 25 3.31 9.78 -2.30
CA THR A 25 4.17 9.11 -1.32
C THR A 25 3.33 8.27 -0.35
N ALA A 26 2.29 8.84 0.25
CA ALA A 26 1.41 8.14 1.18
C ALA A 26 0.70 6.96 0.50
N THR A 27 0.22 7.13 -0.73
CA THR A 27 -0.41 6.05 -1.50
C THR A 27 0.52 4.87 -1.68
N GLU A 28 1.75 5.10 -2.12
CA GLU A 28 2.72 4.03 -2.29
C GLU A 28 3.12 3.38 -0.96
N GLU A 29 3.32 4.17 0.09
CA GLU A 29 3.67 3.68 1.42
C GLU A 29 2.56 2.82 2.02
N GLN A 30 1.28 3.18 1.84
CA GLN A 30 0.12 2.39 2.25
C GLN A 30 0.04 1.06 1.49
N ILE A 31 0.27 1.07 0.16
CA ILE A 31 0.29 -0.16 -0.66
C ILE A 31 1.43 -1.09 -0.23
N ARG A 32 2.62 -0.53 0.04
CA ARG A 32 3.77 -1.29 0.56
C ARG A 32 3.48 -1.87 1.94
N THR A 33 2.91 -1.06 2.84
CA THR A 33 2.51 -1.47 4.19
C THR A 33 1.51 -2.62 4.14
N ALA A 34 0.47 -2.51 3.32
CA ALA A 34 -0.52 -3.57 3.11
C ALA A 34 0.11 -4.87 2.58
N SER A 35 1.01 -4.76 1.61
CA SER A 35 1.70 -5.93 1.04
C SER A 35 2.58 -6.63 2.08
N CYS A 36 3.35 -5.86 2.86
CA CYS A 36 4.12 -6.36 3.98
C CYS A 36 3.22 -7.04 5.02
N ALA A 37 2.12 -6.38 5.41
CA ALA A 37 1.21 -6.89 6.43
C ALA A 37 0.62 -8.24 6.01
N PHE A 38 0.18 -8.37 4.75
CA PHE A 38 -0.29 -9.66 4.23
C PHE A 38 0.75 -10.77 4.32
N MET A 39 2.01 -10.48 4.00
CA MET A 39 3.09 -11.46 4.08
C MET A 39 3.47 -11.82 5.53
N ALA A 40 3.37 -10.85 6.44
CA ALA A 40 3.73 -11.00 7.84
C ALA A 40 2.66 -11.72 8.69
N MET A 41 1.41 -11.77 8.21
CA MET A 41 0.34 -12.52 8.88
C MET A 41 0.58 -14.03 8.83
N SER A 42 0.07 -14.75 9.82
CA SER A 42 0.06 -16.20 9.84
C SER A 42 -0.70 -16.79 8.63
N LYS A 43 -0.37 -18.02 8.23
CA LYS A 43 -1.10 -18.71 7.15
C LYS A 43 -2.60 -18.86 7.44
N PRO A 44 -3.03 -19.22 8.66
CA PRO A 44 -4.45 -19.24 9.00
C PRO A 44 -5.16 -17.90 8.79
N ALA A 45 -4.54 -16.79 9.22
CA ALA A 45 -5.11 -15.45 9.02
C ALA A 45 -5.20 -15.09 7.53
N GLN A 46 -4.13 -15.32 6.75
CA GLN A 46 -4.14 -15.12 5.29
C GLN A 46 -5.26 -15.91 4.62
N SER A 47 -5.40 -17.21 4.96
CA SER A 47 -6.45 -18.07 4.41
C SER A 47 -7.85 -17.62 4.80
N SER A 48 -8.04 -17.14 6.04
CA SER A 48 -9.31 -16.60 6.50
C SER A 48 -9.74 -15.38 5.67
N LEU A 49 -8.83 -14.42 5.45
CA LEU A 49 -9.07 -13.23 4.64
C LEU A 49 -9.44 -13.58 3.19
N LEU A 50 -8.68 -14.50 2.58
CA LEU A 50 -8.92 -14.95 1.20
C LEU A 50 -10.30 -15.62 1.07
N ARG A 51 -10.63 -16.54 2.00
CA ARG A 51 -11.91 -17.26 1.99
C ARG A 51 -13.09 -16.33 2.22
N ALA A 52 -12.99 -15.42 3.19
CA ALA A 52 -14.04 -14.44 3.47
C ALA A 52 -14.28 -13.51 2.28
N THR A 53 -13.20 -13.08 1.61
CA THR A 53 -13.30 -12.26 0.39
C THR A 53 -13.93 -13.04 -0.77
N GLU A 54 -13.54 -14.30 -0.96
CA GLU A 54 -14.17 -15.16 -1.97
C GLU A 54 -15.67 -15.35 -1.71
N GLN A 55 -16.06 -15.61 -0.46
CA GLN A 55 -17.45 -15.77 -0.07
C GLN A 55 -18.26 -14.49 -0.30
N TYR A 56 -17.70 -13.33 0.08
CA TYR A 56 -18.32 -12.03 -0.19
C TYR A 56 -18.56 -11.82 -1.69
N LEU A 57 -17.59 -12.16 -2.55
CA LEU A 57 -17.76 -12.00 -3.99
C LEU A 57 -18.93 -12.82 -4.55
N LYS A 58 -19.14 -14.04 -4.02
CA LYS A 58 -20.22 -14.96 -4.43
C LYS A 58 -21.59 -14.58 -3.86
N SER A 59 -21.65 -14.28 -2.57
CA SER A 59 -22.90 -14.14 -1.81
C SER A 59 -23.32 -12.70 -1.54
N LYS A 60 -22.39 -11.75 -1.67
CA LYS A 60 -22.51 -10.36 -1.19
C LYS A 60 -22.71 -10.23 0.32
N ASP A 61 -22.54 -11.31 1.08
CA ASP A 61 -22.54 -11.28 2.55
C ASP A 61 -21.27 -10.61 3.07
N SER A 62 -21.43 -9.43 3.68
CA SER A 62 -20.34 -8.63 4.22
C SER A 62 -19.96 -9.02 5.65
N VAL A 63 -20.77 -9.80 6.37
CA VAL A 63 -20.54 -10.11 7.79
C VAL A 63 -19.23 -10.87 7.95
N SER A 64 -19.08 -11.98 7.20
CA SER A 64 -17.87 -12.80 7.24
C SER A 64 -16.61 -12.03 6.82
N LEU A 65 -16.76 -11.05 5.92
CA LEU A 65 -15.65 -10.20 5.47
C LEU A 65 -15.22 -9.22 6.56
N ILE A 66 -16.18 -8.58 7.23
CA ILE A 66 -15.89 -7.65 8.33
C ILE A 66 -15.20 -8.38 9.48
N GLU A 67 -15.74 -9.54 9.90
CA GLU A 67 -15.16 -10.35 10.96
C GLU A 67 -13.72 -10.76 10.66
N ALA A 68 -13.43 -11.15 9.41
CA ALA A 68 -12.08 -11.53 9.01
C ALA A 68 -11.06 -10.37 9.06
N PHE A 69 -11.51 -9.12 8.87
CA PHE A 69 -10.66 -7.93 8.94
C PHE A 69 -10.56 -7.34 10.36
N GLN A 70 -11.51 -7.67 11.25
CA GLN A 70 -11.50 -7.21 12.64
C GLN A 70 -10.70 -8.12 13.59
N ILE A 71 -10.11 -9.20 13.10
CA ILE A 71 -9.17 -9.99 13.90
C ILE A 71 -7.96 -9.13 14.26
N ASP A 72 -7.48 -9.22 15.51
CA ASP A 72 -6.33 -8.45 16.02
C ASP A 72 -5.08 -8.57 15.14
N GLU A 73 -4.97 -9.66 14.38
CA GLU A 73 -3.80 -9.92 13.55
C GLU A 73 -3.63 -8.91 12.39
N VAL A 74 -4.73 -8.36 11.84
CA VAL A 74 -4.67 -7.32 10.79
C VAL A 74 -4.07 -6.00 11.30
N PRO A 75 -4.64 -5.33 12.33
CA PRO A 75 -4.06 -4.09 12.86
C PRO A 75 -2.65 -4.31 13.41
N ASN A 76 -2.38 -5.47 14.04
CA ASN A 76 -1.02 -5.79 14.52
C ASN A 76 -0.01 -5.94 13.38
N ALA A 77 -0.37 -6.58 12.26
CA ALA A 77 0.51 -6.71 11.12
C ALA A 77 0.73 -5.37 10.41
N LEU A 78 -0.31 -4.55 10.27
CA LEU A 78 -0.21 -3.20 9.72
C LEU A 78 0.71 -2.32 10.57
N GLY A 79 0.57 -2.35 11.91
CA GLY A 79 1.43 -1.62 12.84
C GLY A 79 2.91 -1.90 12.60
N ARG A 80 3.31 -3.19 12.66
CA ARG A 80 4.71 -3.60 12.44
C ARG A 80 5.26 -3.19 11.07
N CYS A 81 4.43 -3.25 10.03
CA CYS A 81 4.86 -2.91 8.67
C CYS A 81 4.92 -1.40 8.43
N SER A 82 4.08 -0.62 9.11
CA SER A 82 4.07 0.84 9.01
C SER A 82 5.37 1.46 9.53
N ASP A 83 5.98 0.89 10.58
CA ASP A 83 7.28 1.33 11.12
C ASP A 83 8.40 1.30 10.07
N VAL A 84 8.30 0.39 9.09
CA VAL A 84 9.30 0.21 8.02
C VAL A 84 8.92 0.99 6.77
N HIS A 85 7.63 1.01 6.42
CA HIS A 85 7.17 1.46 5.11
C HIS A 85 6.53 2.84 5.10
N ALA A 86 6.18 3.43 6.24
CA ALA A 86 5.58 4.77 6.36
C ALA A 86 6.62 5.87 6.65
N ALA A 87 7.87 5.63 6.23
CA ALA A 87 9.04 6.38 6.67
C ALA A 87 8.99 7.87 6.33
N MET A 88 8.34 8.26 5.23
CA MET A 88 8.19 9.65 4.83
C MET A 88 6.90 10.25 5.38
N THR A 89 5.77 9.56 5.22
CA THR A 89 4.46 10.11 5.63
C THR A 89 4.39 10.31 7.14
N MET A 90 4.78 9.32 7.94
CA MET A 90 4.70 9.43 9.41
C MET A 90 5.76 10.35 10.01
N LYS A 91 6.95 10.47 9.40
CA LYS A 91 7.98 11.42 9.86
C LYS A 91 7.63 12.87 9.54
N ALA A 92 6.97 13.12 8.41
CA ALA A 92 6.55 14.46 8.02
C ALA A 92 5.27 14.93 8.74
N ARG A 93 4.47 14.00 9.27
CA ARG A 93 3.14 14.26 9.83
C ARG A 93 2.93 13.49 11.16
N PRO A 94 3.45 13.99 12.29
CA PRO A 94 3.39 13.27 13.57
C PRO A 94 2.03 13.38 14.29
N SER A 95 0.99 13.92 13.66
CA SER A 95 -0.30 14.06 14.33
C SER A 95 -1.00 12.70 14.41
N ASN A 96 -1.67 12.42 15.53
CA ASN A 96 -2.45 11.19 15.69
C ASN A 96 -3.53 11.02 14.60
N ARG A 97 -4.03 12.14 14.04
CA ARG A 97 -4.99 12.15 12.95
C ARG A 97 -4.37 11.60 11.67
N ASP A 98 -3.18 12.08 11.30
CA ASP A 98 -2.49 11.64 10.08
C ASP A 98 -2.03 10.19 10.19
N VAL A 99 -1.59 9.77 11.38
CA VAL A 99 -1.30 8.37 11.70
C VAL A 99 -2.56 7.50 11.50
N GLY A 100 -3.71 7.94 12.03
CA GLY A 100 -4.99 7.26 11.83
C GLY A 100 -5.36 7.11 10.36
N HIS A 101 -5.26 8.18 9.57
CA HIS A 101 -5.53 8.15 8.13
C HIS A 101 -4.59 7.22 7.37
N PHE A 102 -3.31 7.18 7.77
CA PHE A 102 -2.35 6.24 7.20
C PHE A 102 -2.76 4.78 7.43
N PHE A 103 -3.19 4.44 8.65
CA PHE A 103 -3.67 3.10 8.97
C PHE A 103 -4.94 2.74 8.19
N ASP A 104 -5.92 3.65 8.14
CA ASP A 104 -7.16 3.46 7.38
C ASP A 104 -6.89 3.22 5.90
N GLY A 105 -5.99 4.02 5.30
CA GLY A 105 -5.57 3.83 3.91
C GLY A 105 -4.82 2.51 3.69
N SER A 106 -3.97 2.12 4.63
CA SER A 106 -3.23 0.85 4.56
C SER A 106 -4.16 -0.37 4.69
N GLU A 107 -5.19 -0.30 5.55
CA GLU A 107 -6.19 -1.36 5.66
C GLU A 107 -7.04 -1.46 4.37
N ARG A 108 -7.43 -0.32 3.78
CA ARG A 108 -8.11 -0.29 2.47
C ARG A 108 -7.25 -0.91 1.38
N ALA A 109 -5.97 -0.57 1.34
CA ALA A 109 -5.00 -1.17 0.42
C ALA A 109 -4.90 -2.69 0.62
N LEU A 110 -4.91 -3.17 1.87
CA LEU A 110 -4.90 -4.61 2.19
C LEU A 110 -6.16 -5.31 1.70
N ARG A 111 -7.35 -4.73 1.90
CA ARG A 111 -8.63 -5.26 1.38
C ARG A 111 -8.58 -5.45 -0.13
N LEU A 112 -8.04 -4.47 -0.84
CA LEU A 112 -7.93 -4.49 -2.30
C LEU A 112 -6.86 -5.48 -2.78
N LEU A 113 -5.75 -5.63 -2.04
CA LEU A 113 -4.75 -6.66 -2.30
C LEU A 113 -5.32 -8.07 -2.15
N VAL A 114 -6.14 -8.32 -1.12
CA VAL A 114 -6.79 -9.62 -0.91
C VAL A 114 -7.78 -9.90 -2.06
N LEU A 115 -8.55 -8.88 -2.49
CA LEU A 115 -9.40 -8.97 -3.66
C LEU A 115 -8.62 -9.32 -4.95
N GLU A 116 -7.48 -8.67 -5.19
CA GLU A 116 -6.59 -8.99 -6.31
C GLU A 116 -6.14 -10.47 -6.26
N LYS A 117 -5.73 -10.95 -5.08
CA LYS A 117 -5.28 -12.34 -4.89
C LYS A 117 -6.40 -13.33 -5.18
N VAL A 118 -7.62 -13.08 -4.69
CA VAL A 118 -8.79 -13.94 -4.98
C VAL A 118 -9.09 -13.94 -6.48
N ALA A 119 -9.10 -12.76 -7.13
CA ALA A 119 -9.33 -12.67 -8.56
C ALA A 119 -8.30 -13.50 -9.37
N ARG A 120 -7.02 -13.45 -8.99
CA ARG A 120 -5.98 -14.29 -9.61
C ARG A 120 -6.27 -15.78 -9.44
N THR A 121 -6.68 -16.21 -8.24
CA THR A 121 -7.01 -17.64 -8.01
C THR A 121 -8.24 -18.12 -8.78
N GLN A 122 -9.12 -17.20 -9.17
CA GLN A 122 -10.31 -17.48 -9.99
C GLN A 122 -10.03 -17.37 -11.50
N GLY A 123 -8.77 -17.17 -11.91
CA GLY A 123 -8.39 -17.11 -13.32
C GLY A 123 -8.63 -15.77 -14.00
N ALA A 124 -8.74 -14.66 -13.24
CA ALA A 124 -8.83 -13.34 -13.84
C ALA A 124 -7.62 -13.05 -14.75
N SER A 125 -7.89 -12.43 -15.89
CA SER A 125 -6.88 -12.06 -16.88
C SER A 125 -5.95 -10.96 -16.36
N ALA A 126 -4.76 -10.85 -16.96
CA ALA A 126 -3.82 -9.78 -16.63
C ALA A 126 -4.44 -8.37 -16.77
N LYS A 127 -5.36 -8.18 -17.74
CA LYS A 127 -6.09 -6.93 -17.94
C LYS A 127 -7.04 -6.62 -16.78
N GLU A 128 -7.77 -7.62 -16.29
CA GLU A 128 -8.66 -7.47 -15.13
C GLU A 128 -7.87 -7.19 -13.85
N ILE A 129 -6.75 -7.90 -13.66
CA ILE A 129 -5.88 -7.63 -12.52
C ILE A 129 -5.28 -6.23 -12.58
N LYS A 130 -4.81 -5.78 -13.76
CA LYS A 130 -4.33 -4.41 -13.94
C LYS A 130 -5.42 -3.41 -13.56
N LYS A 131 -6.66 -3.62 -14.01
CA LYS A 131 -7.80 -2.75 -13.66
C LYS A 131 -8.06 -2.69 -12.15
N ILE A 132 -7.92 -3.79 -11.43
CA ILE A 132 -8.05 -3.81 -9.96
C ILE A 132 -6.94 -2.96 -9.32
N LYS A 133 -5.70 -3.14 -9.77
CA LYS A 133 -4.55 -2.37 -9.26
C LYS A 133 -4.65 -0.88 -9.56
N ASP A 134 -5.03 -0.51 -10.78
CA ASP A 134 -5.22 0.88 -11.19
C ASP A 134 -6.30 1.54 -10.31
N LYS A 135 -7.46 0.88 -10.14
CA LYS A 135 -8.53 1.37 -9.26
C LYS A 135 -8.12 1.48 -7.80
N THR A 136 -7.25 0.58 -7.34
CA THR A 136 -6.71 0.62 -5.98
C THR A 136 -5.84 1.85 -5.80
N TYR A 137 -4.95 2.09 -6.76
CA TYR A 137 -4.08 3.26 -6.75
C TYR A 137 -4.90 4.56 -6.83
N GLU A 138 -5.81 4.67 -7.78
CA GLU A 138 -6.69 5.85 -7.95
C GLU A 138 -7.53 6.13 -6.71
N GLY A 139 -8.14 5.09 -6.12
CA GLY A 139 -8.97 5.25 -4.91
C GLY A 139 -8.15 5.67 -3.68
N LEU A 140 -6.92 5.18 -3.54
CA LEU A 140 -6.02 5.61 -2.47
C LEU A 140 -5.46 7.01 -2.70
N MET A 141 -5.14 7.37 -3.95
CA MET A 141 -4.77 8.74 -4.31
C MET A 141 -5.87 9.72 -3.92
N GLN A 142 -7.12 9.46 -4.33
CA GLN A 142 -8.26 10.31 -3.97
C GLN A 142 -8.44 10.40 -2.46
N PHE A 143 -8.37 9.27 -1.74
CA PHE A 143 -8.43 9.25 -0.29
C PHE A 143 -7.33 10.13 0.33
N ASN A 144 -6.10 10.03 -0.17
CA ASN A 144 -4.97 10.79 0.36
C ASN A 144 -5.03 12.28 0.00
N GLU A 145 -5.59 12.66 -1.15
CA GLU A 145 -5.86 14.07 -1.52
C GLU A 145 -6.85 14.74 -0.55
N GLU A 146 -7.82 13.99 -0.03
CA GLU A 146 -8.80 14.50 0.95
C GLU A 146 -8.20 14.68 2.35
N HIS A 147 -7.10 14.00 2.66
CA HIS A 147 -6.57 13.89 4.02
C HIS A 147 -5.19 14.53 4.24
N TYR A 148 -4.40 14.79 3.18
CA TYR A 148 -3.04 15.35 3.26
C TYR A 148 -2.84 16.65 2.49
#